data_AF-A0A9D1VS80-F1
#
_entry.id   AF-A0A9D1VS80-F1
#
_cell.length_a   1.000
_cell.length_b   1.000
_cell.length_c   1.000
_cell.angle_alpha   90.00
_cell.angle_beta   90.00
_cell.angle_gamma   90.00
#
_symmetry.space_group_name_H-M   'P 1'
#
loop_
_entity.id
_entity.type
_entity.pdbx_description
1 polymer ?
#
loop_
_entity_poly.entity_id
_entity_poly.type
_entity_poly.pdbx_seq_one_letter_code
_entity_poly.pdbx_strand_id
1 'polypeptide(L)'
;MAKKRRSRPKGKSRSKKRSNAGHIVRNTITIIAIIAIIVVLFLYLRNNPSPLPLRRNNAPSYTGAAIQGHIADLDMARTPQGRRSQIIEHKGYTVSYNSQWRLPNWVAYELTAEETRGDAERSDRFLVDPKVEGVCPRHNDYTRSGYDRGHMAPAADMTWDEQAMRESFYMSNICPQVHGLNAGAWKQLENKIRIWARRDSAIIVVCGPIVKESHPTIGRNRVAVPDYFYKVV
;
A
#
# COMPACT_ATOMS: atom_id res chain seq x y z
N MET A 1 -75.05 5.89 71.58
CA MET A 1 -74.06 6.23 72.63
C MET A 1 -72.89 5.24 72.50
N ALA A 2 -71.70 5.67 72.06
CA ALA A 2 -70.53 6.07 72.89
C ALA A 2 -70.04 4.91 73.81
N LYS A 3 -68.76 4.51 73.89
CA LYS A 3 -67.50 5.30 73.90
C LYS A 3 -66.27 4.38 73.66
N LYS A 4 -65.27 4.96 72.98
CA LYS A 4 -63.90 4.49 72.63
C LYS A 4 -63.14 3.64 73.66
N ARG A 5 -62.30 2.71 73.16
CA ARG A 5 -61.00 2.35 73.77
C ARG A 5 -59.86 2.44 72.75
N ARG A 6 -58.73 2.95 73.24
CA ARG A 6 -57.57 3.52 72.52
C ARG A 6 -56.63 2.46 71.94
N SER A 7 -55.94 2.87 70.88
CA SER A 7 -54.88 2.19 70.13
C SER A 7 -53.57 2.02 70.92
N ARG A 8 -52.88 0.89 70.69
CA ARG A 8 -51.44 0.72 71.03
C ARG A 8 -50.58 1.15 69.82
N PRO A 9 -49.44 1.83 70.02
CA PRO A 9 -48.59 2.29 68.93
C PRO A 9 -47.72 1.15 68.38
N LYS A 10 -47.65 1.03 67.05
CA LYS A 10 -46.65 0.21 66.35
C LYS A 10 -45.29 0.93 66.40
N GLY A 11 -44.26 0.24 66.90
CA GLY A 11 -42.88 0.74 66.92
C GLY A 11 -42.37 1.07 65.52
N LYS A 12 -41.79 2.26 65.36
CA LYS A 12 -41.08 2.67 64.14
C LYS A 12 -39.70 2.00 64.10
N SER A 13 -39.48 1.14 63.11
CA SER A 13 -38.16 0.65 62.71
C SER A 13 -37.29 1.81 62.22
N ARG A 14 -36.16 2.05 62.88
CA ARG A 14 -35.09 2.96 62.39
C ARG A 14 -34.23 2.19 61.39
N SER A 15 -34.42 2.47 60.09
CA SER A 15 -33.47 2.10 59.05
C SER A 15 -32.23 3.00 59.16
N LYS A 16 -31.05 2.38 59.40
CA LYS A 16 -29.74 3.04 59.38
C LYS A 16 -29.36 3.37 57.93
N LYS A 17 -29.32 4.66 57.59
CA LYS A 17 -28.74 5.15 56.32
C LYS A 17 -27.22 4.89 56.35
N ARG A 18 -26.73 3.89 55.60
CA ARG A 18 -25.28 3.66 55.40
C ARG A 18 -24.71 4.79 54.53
N SER A 19 -23.54 5.33 54.90
CA SER A 19 -22.94 6.48 54.21
C SER A 19 -22.26 6.08 52.89
N ASN A 20 -22.57 6.79 51.81
CA ASN A 20 -22.00 6.57 50.46
C ASN A 20 -20.53 7.01 50.31
N ALA A 21 -19.96 7.68 51.33
CA ALA A 21 -18.59 8.19 51.29
C ALA A 21 -17.54 7.08 51.13
N GLY A 22 -17.75 5.93 51.78
CA GLY A 22 -16.79 4.80 51.69
C GLY A 22 -16.71 4.17 50.30
N HIS A 23 -17.81 4.16 49.55
CA HIS A 23 -17.85 3.63 48.18
C HIS A 23 -17.16 4.57 47.19
N ILE A 24 -17.36 5.88 47.33
CA ILE A 24 -16.72 6.89 46.48
C ILE A 24 -15.21 6.86 46.69
N VAL A 25 -14.75 6.91 47.94
CA VAL A 25 -13.30 6.89 48.28
C VAL A 25 -12.63 5.62 47.75
N ARG A 26 -13.28 4.45 47.90
CA ARG A 26 -12.74 3.17 47.44
C ARG A 26 -12.67 3.09 45.90
N ASN A 27 -13.63 3.67 45.18
CA ASN A 27 -13.59 3.76 43.72
C ASN A 27 -12.50 4.73 43.24
N THR A 28 -12.33 5.88 43.92
CA THR A 28 -11.26 6.83 43.59
C THR A 28 -9.87 6.22 43.78
N ILE A 29 -9.65 5.49 44.88
CA ILE A 29 -8.38 4.78 45.14
C ILE A 29 -8.13 3.72 44.04
N THR A 30 -9.17 3.01 43.62
CA THR A 30 -9.05 1.97 42.57
C THR A 30 -8.69 2.58 41.22
N ILE A 31 -9.29 3.71 40.85
CA ILE A 31 -8.99 4.43 39.60
C ILE A 31 -7.55 4.95 39.60
N ILE A 32 -7.10 5.55 40.71
CA ILE A 32 -5.73 6.04 40.85
C ILE A 32 -4.72 4.89 40.71
N ALA A 33 -5.01 3.73 41.31
CA ALA A 33 -4.16 2.54 41.18
C ALA A 33 -4.07 2.03 39.73
N ILE A 34 -5.19 2.00 39.00
CA ILE A 34 -5.20 1.58 37.58
C ILE A 34 -4.39 2.56 36.73
N ILE A 35 -4.55 3.88 36.93
CA ILE A 35 -3.78 4.90 36.20
C ILE A 35 -2.29 4.74 36.49
N ALA A 36 -1.90 4.51 37.75
CA ALA A 36 -0.50 4.28 38.12
C ALA A 36 0.07 3.03 37.43
N ILE A 37 -0.68 1.93 37.36
CA ILE A 37 -0.27 0.71 36.65
C ILE A 37 -0.10 0.98 35.15
N ILE A 38 -1.02 1.72 34.52
CA ILE A 38 -0.92 2.07 33.10
C ILE A 38 0.30 2.95 32.83
N VAL A 39 0.58 3.93 33.68
CA VAL A 39 1.75 4.81 33.55
C VAL A 39 3.03 4.02 33.72
N VAL A 40 3.12 3.13 34.72
CA VAL A 40 4.29 2.26 34.92
C VAL A 40 4.48 1.32 33.74
N LEU A 41 3.41 0.71 33.22
CA LEU A 41 3.48 -0.14 32.03
C LEU A 41 3.91 0.64 30.80
N PHE A 42 3.41 1.85 30.60
CA PHE A 42 3.81 2.73 29.50
C PHE A 42 5.30 3.09 29.58
N LEU A 43 5.78 3.49 30.76
CA LEU A 43 7.20 3.78 30.98
C LEU A 43 8.07 2.53 30.81
N TYR A 44 7.60 1.37 31.26
CA TYR A 44 8.29 0.10 31.08
C TYR A 44 8.41 -0.29 29.60
N LEU A 45 7.33 -0.17 28.82
CA LEU A 45 7.32 -0.47 27.39
C LEU A 45 8.12 0.56 26.58
N ARG A 46 8.14 1.83 27.00
CA ARG A 46 8.97 2.88 26.38
C ARG A 46 10.45 2.64 26.62
N ASN A 47 10.83 2.24 27.84
CA ASN A 47 12.23 2.03 28.21
C ASN A 47 12.73 0.62 27.83
N ASN A 48 11.83 -0.33 27.60
CA ASN A 48 12.14 -1.69 27.17
C ASN A 48 11.32 -2.04 25.91
N PRO A 49 11.57 -1.39 24.76
CA PRO A 49 10.96 -1.82 23.52
C PRO A 49 11.39 -3.27 23.29
N SER A 50 10.43 -4.20 23.26
CA SER A 50 10.73 -5.59 22.92
C SER A 50 11.33 -5.59 21.51
N PRO A 51 12.58 -6.06 21.31
CA PRO A 51 13.02 -6.34 19.97
C PRO A 51 12.15 -7.50 19.50
N LEU A 52 11.18 -7.22 18.63
CA LEU A 52 10.61 -8.27 17.81
C LEU A 52 11.82 -9.01 17.23
N PRO A 53 11.98 -10.32 17.46
CA PRO A 53 13.06 -11.04 16.84
C PRO A 53 12.75 -11.00 15.35
N LEU A 54 13.42 -10.10 14.63
CA LEU A 54 13.63 -10.29 13.21
C LEU A 54 14.30 -11.66 13.14
N ARG A 55 13.56 -12.64 12.64
CA ARG A 55 14.08 -13.96 12.34
C ARG A 55 15.21 -13.72 11.35
N ARG A 56 16.43 -13.57 11.88
CA ARG A 56 17.67 -13.48 11.14
C ARG A 56 17.90 -14.89 10.62
N ASN A 57 17.17 -15.23 9.57
CA ASN A 57 17.58 -16.32 8.70
C ASN A 57 19.03 -16.02 8.34
N ASN A 58 19.87 -17.05 8.33
CA ASN A 58 21.25 -16.99 7.89
C ASN A 58 21.30 -16.54 6.42
N ALA A 59 21.07 -15.25 6.20
CA ALA A 59 21.40 -14.59 4.96
C ALA A 59 22.91 -14.74 4.83
N PRO A 60 23.41 -15.25 3.71
CA PRO A 60 24.84 -15.30 3.49
C PRO A 60 25.40 -13.91 3.76
N SER A 61 26.47 -13.84 4.55
CA SER A 61 27.25 -12.61 4.69
C SER A 61 27.74 -12.27 3.29
N TYR A 62 27.07 -11.33 2.62
CA TYR A 62 27.59 -10.73 1.41
C TYR A 62 28.83 -9.94 1.82
N THR A 63 29.99 -10.60 1.77
CA THR A 63 31.32 -9.97 1.88
C THR A 63 31.73 -9.29 0.57
N GLY A 64 30.77 -9.07 -0.34
CA GLY A 64 31.00 -8.19 -1.48
C GLY A 64 31.14 -6.77 -0.94
N ALA A 65 32.24 -6.11 -1.28
CA ALA A 65 32.32 -4.65 -1.17
C ALA A 65 31.01 -4.07 -1.73
N ALA A 66 30.41 -3.09 -1.05
CA ALA A 66 29.30 -2.34 -1.60
C ALA A 66 29.72 -1.91 -3.01
N ILE A 67 29.01 -2.40 -4.05
CA ILE A 67 29.27 -1.97 -5.41
C ILE A 67 28.88 -0.50 -5.42
N GLN A 68 29.88 0.36 -5.35
CA GLN A 68 29.70 1.79 -5.39
C GLN A 68 29.65 2.18 -6.87
N GLY A 69 28.44 2.15 -7.44
CA GLY A 69 28.18 2.45 -8.84
C GLY A 69 26.90 1.81 -9.35
N HIS A 70 26.25 2.48 -10.31
CA HIS A 70 25.10 1.97 -11.05
C HIS A 70 25.42 0.59 -11.65
N ILE A 71 24.71 -0.45 -11.24
CA ILE A 71 24.83 -1.77 -11.90
C ILE A 71 23.99 -1.66 -13.18
N ALA A 72 24.67 -1.59 -14.32
CA ALA A 72 24.01 -1.53 -15.62
C ALA A 72 23.05 -2.71 -15.81
N ASP A 73 21.89 -2.43 -16.40
CA ASP A 73 20.89 -3.40 -16.87
C ASP A 73 20.11 -4.18 -15.79
N LEU A 74 20.18 -3.81 -14.49
CA LEU A 74 19.32 -4.44 -13.48
C LEU A 74 17.83 -4.18 -13.72
N ASP A 75 17.51 -3.07 -14.38
CA ASP A 75 16.18 -2.65 -14.81
C ASP A 75 15.83 -3.13 -16.24
N MET A 76 16.58 -4.08 -16.80
CA MET A 76 16.32 -4.62 -18.14
C MET A 76 15.91 -6.09 -18.10
N ALA A 77 14.59 -6.33 -17.96
CA ALA A 77 14.08 -7.70 -17.96
C ALA A 77 14.10 -8.33 -19.37
N ARG A 78 14.29 -9.65 -19.45
CA ARG A 78 14.31 -10.36 -20.73
C ARG A 78 12.90 -10.72 -21.19
N THR A 79 12.53 -10.26 -22.37
CA THR A 79 11.30 -10.67 -23.05
C THR A 79 11.53 -12.01 -23.77
N PRO A 80 10.61 -13.00 -23.66
CA PRO A 80 10.73 -14.27 -24.38
C PRO A 80 10.87 -14.09 -25.89
N GLN A 81 11.69 -14.93 -26.52
CA GLN A 81 11.95 -14.88 -27.96
C GLN A 81 10.65 -15.00 -28.76
N GLY A 82 10.53 -14.20 -29.83
CA GLY A 82 9.35 -14.17 -30.69
C GLY A 82 8.17 -13.35 -30.15
N ARG A 83 8.22 -12.87 -28.91
CA ARG A 83 7.22 -11.94 -28.38
C ARG A 83 7.51 -10.52 -28.86
N ARG A 84 6.46 -9.83 -29.35
CA ARG A 84 6.58 -8.43 -29.76
C ARG A 84 7.02 -7.56 -28.59
N SER A 85 8.04 -6.76 -28.83
CA SER A 85 8.66 -5.90 -27.82
C SER A 85 9.19 -4.64 -28.49
N GLN A 86 8.81 -3.50 -27.96
CA GLN A 86 9.45 -2.21 -28.18
C GLN A 86 10.00 -1.74 -26.83
N ILE A 87 11.32 -1.53 -26.73
CA ILE A 87 11.90 -0.97 -25.51
C ILE A 87 11.72 0.54 -25.55
N ILE A 88 11.12 1.08 -24.50
CA ILE A 88 10.88 2.51 -24.35
C ILE A 88 11.40 2.93 -22.98
N GLU A 89 12.35 3.86 -22.98
CA GLU A 89 12.91 4.44 -21.77
C GLU A 89 12.17 5.73 -21.43
N HIS A 90 11.69 5.83 -20.20
CA HIS A 90 11.16 7.04 -19.59
C HIS A 90 12.06 7.45 -18.43
N LYS A 91 11.85 8.65 -17.89
CA LYS A 91 12.73 9.22 -16.88
C LYS A 91 12.80 8.40 -15.60
N GLY A 92 11.69 7.78 -15.19
CA GLY A 92 11.62 6.99 -13.96
C GLY A 92 11.45 5.49 -14.16
N TYR A 93 11.30 5.00 -15.40
CA TYR A 93 11.12 3.58 -15.67
C TYR A 93 11.40 3.23 -17.12
N THR A 94 11.70 1.96 -17.36
CA THR A 94 11.80 1.36 -18.69
C THR A 94 10.65 0.40 -18.90
N VAL A 95 10.06 0.40 -20.11
CA VAL A 95 8.99 -0.52 -20.49
C VAL A 95 9.36 -1.30 -21.75
N SER A 96 9.16 -2.62 -21.71
CA SER A 96 9.04 -3.43 -22.92
C SER A 96 7.57 -3.45 -23.33
N TYR A 97 7.21 -2.68 -24.35
CA TYR A 97 5.83 -2.56 -24.81
C TYR A 97 5.46 -3.62 -25.84
N ASN A 98 4.28 -4.22 -25.69
CA ASN A 98 3.74 -5.24 -26.59
C ASN A 98 2.58 -4.65 -27.41
N SER A 99 2.84 -4.32 -28.67
CA SER A 99 1.85 -3.75 -29.58
C SER A 99 0.71 -4.71 -29.96
N GLN A 100 0.88 -6.03 -29.77
CA GLN A 100 -0.20 -6.99 -29.99
C GLN A 100 -1.22 -6.96 -28.85
N TRP A 101 -0.78 -6.81 -27.61
CA TRP A 101 -1.68 -6.73 -26.45
C TRP A 101 -2.09 -5.30 -26.10
N ARG A 102 -1.32 -4.32 -26.58
CA ARG A 102 -1.41 -2.92 -26.18
C ARG A 102 -1.19 -2.74 -24.67
N LEU A 103 -0.22 -3.49 -24.17
CA LEU A 103 0.18 -3.58 -22.77
C LEU A 103 1.71 -3.64 -22.68
N PRO A 104 2.31 -3.34 -21.53
CA PRO A 104 3.69 -3.74 -21.25
C PRO A 104 3.81 -5.28 -21.20
N ASN A 105 4.90 -5.83 -21.73
CA ASN A 105 5.39 -7.16 -21.34
C ASN A 105 5.94 -7.12 -19.91
N TRP A 106 6.67 -6.04 -19.61
CA TRP A 106 7.22 -5.71 -18.31
C TRP A 106 7.51 -4.21 -18.23
N VAL A 107 7.51 -3.69 -17.01
CA VAL A 107 8.00 -2.38 -16.61
C VAL A 107 8.98 -2.59 -15.49
N ALA A 108 10.12 -1.91 -15.59
CA ALA A 108 11.21 -2.00 -14.63
C ALA A 108 11.69 -0.62 -14.21
N TYR A 109 12.03 -0.46 -12.94
CA TYR A 109 12.49 0.80 -12.37
C TYR A 109 13.30 0.58 -11.09
N GLU A 110 14.24 1.48 -10.84
CA GLU A 110 14.85 1.66 -9.53
C GLU A 110 13.96 2.56 -8.67
N LEU A 111 13.90 2.26 -7.37
CA LEU A 111 13.31 3.16 -6.39
C LEU A 111 14.29 3.34 -5.24
N THR A 112 14.86 4.52 -5.14
CA THR A 112 15.76 4.93 -4.07
C THR A 112 15.00 5.48 -2.87
N ALA A 113 15.66 5.50 -1.71
CA ALA A 113 15.10 6.10 -0.50
C ALA A 113 14.77 7.60 -0.67
N GLU A 114 15.55 8.32 -1.47
CA GLU A 114 15.36 9.75 -1.75
C GLU A 114 14.12 9.99 -2.62
N GLU A 115 13.95 9.18 -3.66
CA GLU A 115 12.82 9.30 -4.59
C GLU A 115 11.45 9.09 -3.91
N THR A 116 11.40 8.38 -2.78
CA THR A 116 10.16 8.24 -1.98
C THR A 116 9.70 9.50 -1.25
N ARG A 117 10.45 10.59 -1.32
CA ARG A 117 10.21 11.84 -0.58
C ARG A 117 9.84 13.02 -1.47
N GLY A 118 9.66 12.80 -2.76
CA GLY A 118 9.29 13.85 -3.70
C GLY A 118 7.89 14.42 -3.47
N ASP A 119 7.68 15.64 -3.94
CA ASP A 119 6.50 16.47 -3.75
C ASP A 119 5.76 16.83 -5.05
N ALA A 120 6.16 16.27 -6.19
CA ALA A 120 5.52 16.52 -7.47
C ALA A 120 4.02 16.17 -7.42
N GLU A 121 3.19 17.11 -7.91
CA GLU A 121 1.75 16.93 -7.94
C GLU A 121 1.35 15.79 -8.86
N ARG A 122 0.41 14.97 -8.39
CA ARG A 122 -0.12 13.85 -9.16
C ARG A 122 -0.79 14.36 -10.45
N SER A 123 -0.38 13.84 -11.60
CA SER A 123 -0.86 14.34 -12.90
C SER A 123 -2.35 14.07 -13.16
N ASP A 124 -2.83 12.87 -12.83
CA ASP A 124 -4.19 12.37 -13.06
C ASP A 124 -4.68 12.39 -14.53
N ARG A 125 -3.78 12.66 -15.48
CA ARG A 125 -4.06 12.69 -16.92
C ARG A 125 -3.43 11.50 -17.60
N PHE A 126 -4.25 10.51 -17.95
CA PHE A 126 -3.81 9.35 -18.72
C PHE A 126 -3.64 9.73 -20.19
N LEU A 127 -2.41 9.62 -20.69
CA LEU A 127 -2.01 10.12 -22.01
C LEU A 127 -1.47 8.99 -22.88
N VAL A 128 -1.69 9.11 -24.19
CA VAL A 128 -1.01 8.26 -25.17
C VAL A 128 0.49 8.47 -25.02
N ASP A 129 1.25 7.38 -24.97
CA ASP A 129 2.70 7.44 -24.94
C ASP A 129 3.23 7.90 -26.31
N PRO A 130 3.90 9.06 -26.41
CA PRO A 130 4.42 9.57 -27.67
C PRO A 130 5.54 8.71 -28.26
N LYS A 131 6.17 7.83 -27.47
CA LYS A 131 7.27 6.97 -27.92
C LYS A 131 6.78 5.61 -28.46
N VAL A 132 5.52 5.25 -28.26
CA VAL A 132 4.99 3.97 -28.77
C VAL A 132 4.86 3.99 -30.29
N GLU A 133 5.48 3.01 -30.94
CA GLU A 133 5.30 2.76 -32.36
C GLU A 133 4.04 1.91 -32.60
N GLY A 134 3.15 2.40 -33.46
CA GLY A 134 1.89 1.74 -33.78
C GLY A 134 0.75 2.09 -32.82
N VAL A 135 -0.03 1.09 -32.39
CA VAL A 135 -1.25 1.33 -31.61
C VAL A 135 -0.91 1.43 -30.12
N CYS A 136 -1.13 2.62 -29.56
CA CYS A 136 -1.14 2.88 -28.12
C CYS A 136 -2.59 3.03 -27.63
N PRO A 137 -2.97 2.44 -26.48
CA PRO A 137 -4.28 2.68 -25.88
C PRO A 137 -4.52 4.15 -25.61
N ARG A 138 -5.79 4.53 -25.55
CA ARG A 138 -6.25 5.84 -25.10
C ARG A 138 -7.01 5.68 -23.79
N HIS A 139 -7.09 6.77 -23.04
CA HIS A 139 -7.92 6.85 -21.84
C HIS A 139 -9.33 6.25 -22.04
N ASN A 140 -9.98 6.56 -23.18
CA ASN A 140 -11.34 6.11 -23.49
C ASN A 140 -11.47 4.61 -23.74
N ASP A 141 -10.39 3.86 -23.98
CA ASP A 141 -10.47 2.40 -24.10
C ASP A 141 -10.81 1.73 -22.75
N TYR A 142 -10.49 2.40 -21.65
CA TYR A 142 -10.72 1.93 -20.29
C TYR A 142 -12.03 2.46 -19.70
N THR A 143 -12.50 3.62 -20.17
CA THR A 143 -13.71 4.26 -19.66
C THR A 143 -14.93 3.34 -19.83
N ARG A 144 -15.62 3.06 -18.71
CA ARG A 144 -16.78 2.15 -18.64
C ARG A 144 -16.51 0.70 -19.07
N SER A 145 -15.25 0.27 -19.07
CA SER A 145 -14.86 -1.11 -19.39
C SER A 145 -15.10 -2.10 -18.23
N GLY A 146 -15.27 -1.59 -17.00
CA GLY A 146 -15.25 -2.39 -15.77
C GLY A 146 -13.85 -2.57 -15.17
N TYR A 147 -12.79 -2.06 -15.81
CA TYR A 147 -11.42 -2.12 -15.34
C TYR A 147 -10.86 -0.75 -15.00
N ASP A 148 -10.02 -0.72 -13.97
CA ASP A 148 -9.19 0.43 -13.64
C ASP A 148 -8.00 0.54 -14.59
N ARG A 149 -7.44 1.74 -14.65
CA ARG A 149 -6.13 2.03 -15.28
C ARG A 149 -5.03 1.77 -14.24
N GLY A 150 -4.65 0.50 -14.12
CA GLY A 150 -3.65 0.05 -13.15
C GLY A 150 -2.22 0.35 -13.63
N HIS A 151 -1.44 1.04 -12.79
CA HIS A 151 -0.06 1.37 -13.09
C HIS A 151 0.86 0.18 -12.82
N MET A 152 1.88 -0.02 -13.67
CA MET A 152 2.98 -0.95 -13.37
C MET A 152 4.07 -0.24 -12.54
N ALA A 153 4.60 0.87 -13.05
CA ALA A 153 5.36 1.86 -12.30
C ALA A 153 4.39 2.90 -11.71
N PRO A 154 4.14 2.92 -10.39
CA PRO A 154 3.08 3.73 -9.81
C PRO A 154 3.48 5.20 -9.72
N ALA A 155 2.51 6.10 -9.92
CA ALA A 155 2.70 7.54 -9.79
C ALA A 155 3.31 7.94 -8.43
N ALA A 156 2.97 7.23 -7.35
CA ALA A 156 3.50 7.51 -6.00
C ALA A 156 4.99 7.18 -5.84
N ASP A 157 5.60 6.42 -6.77
CA ASP A 157 7.04 6.16 -6.81
C ASP A 157 7.77 7.20 -7.69
N MET A 158 7.03 8.08 -8.39
CA MET A 158 7.55 9.07 -9.34
C MET A 158 7.36 10.51 -8.87
N THR A 159 7.12 10.73 -7.57
CA THR A 159 6.86 12.08 -7.02
C THR A 159 8.10 12.95 -6.95
N TRP A 160 9.29 12.39 -7.17
CA TRP A 160 10.58 13.08 -7.11
C TRP A 160 10.86 13.98 -8.32
N ASP A 161 10.09 13.84 -9.39
CA ASP A 161 10.22 14.69 -10.58
C ASP A 161 8.92 14.80 -11.37
N GLU A 162 8.59 16.01 -11.81
CA GLU A 162 7.34 16.26 -12.53
C GLU A 162 7.25 15.53 -13.88
N GLN A 163 8.37 15.35 -14.58
CA GLN A 163 8.39 14.59 -15.82
C GLN A 163 8.18 13.11 -15.52
N ALA A 164 8.89 12.53 -14.56
CA ALA A 164 8.68 11.13 -14.16
C ALA A 164 7.21 10.89 -13.74
N MET A 165 6.64 11.82 -12.97
CA MET A 165 5.24 11.80 -12.57
C MET A 165 4.31 11.80 -13.79
N ARG A 166 4.46 12.73 -14.73
CA ARG A 166 3.63 12.77 -15.95
C ARG A 166 3.78 11.51 -16.80
N GLU A 167 5.00 11.03 -16.98
CA GLU A 167 5.31 9.84 -17.77
C GLU A 167 4.74 8.56 -17.13
N SER A 168 4.58 8.51 -15.80
CA SER A 168 3.91 7.38 -15.13
C SER A 168 2.44 7.20 -15.56
N PHE A 169 1.80 8.25 -16.08
CA PHE A 169 0.43 8.19 -16.60
C PHE A 169 0.35 7.86 -18.10
N TYR A 170 1.47 7.56 -18.76
CA TYR A 170 1.43 7.08 -20.13
C TYR A 170 0.79 5.70 -20.24
N MET A 171 -0.06 5.53 -21.26
CA MET A 171 -0.83 4.30 -21.46
C MET A 171 0.03 3.05 -21.73
N SER A 172 1.31 3.21 -22.09
CA SER A 172 2.29 2.12 -22.18
C SER A 172 2.63 1.49 -20.81
N ASN A 173 2.44 2.22 -19.71
CA ASN A 173 2.63 1.78 -18.32
C ASN A 173 1.33 1.27 -17.66
N ILE A 174 0.22 1.23 -18.40
CA ILE A 174 -1.10 0.95 -17.85
C ILE A 174 -1.60 -0.42 -18.30
N CYS A 175 -2.21 -1.16 -17.37
CA CYS A 175 -2.93 -2.39 -17.64
C CYS A 175 -4.37 -2.33 -17.11
N PRO A 176 -5.33 -3.05 -17.74
CA PRO A 176 -6.65 -3.27 -17.16
C PRO A 176 -6.50 -4.06 -15.87
N GLN A 177 -6.80 -3.44 -14.74
CA GLN A 177 -6.81 -4.11 -13.44
C GLN A 177 -8.22 -4.08 -12.86
N VAL A 178 -8.63 -5.20 -12.26
CA VAL A 178 -9.86 -5.21 -11.46
C VAL A 178 -9.68 -4.33 -10.22
N HIS A 179 -10.73 -3.61 -9.82
CA HIS A 179 -10.63 -2.61 -8.76
C HIS A 179 -10.07 -3.16 -7.44
N GLY A 180 -10.52 -4.36 -7.03
CA GLY A 180 -10.04 -5.01 -5.80
C GLY A 180 -8.54 -5.35 -5.82
N LEU A 181 -7.96 -5.57 -7.00
CA LEU A 181 -6.51 -5.75 -7.15
C LEU A 181 -5.80 -4.39 -7.06
N ASN A 182 -6.20 -3.44 -7.91
CA ASN A 182 -5.56 -2.13 -8.05
C ASN A 182 -5.59 -1.32 -6.75
N ALA A 183 -6.77 -1.15 -6.15
CA ALA A 183 -6.94 -0.40 -4.90
C ALA A 183 -6.57 -1.22 -3.64
N GLY A 184 -6.43 -2.54 -3.79
CA GLY A 184 -6.17 -3.48 -2.69
C GLY A 184 -4.75 -4.02 -2.69
N ALA A 185 -4.59 -5.30 -3.06
CA ALA A 185 -3.34 -6.03 -2.88
C ALA A 185 -2.16 -5.41 -3.64
N TRP A 186 -2.38 -4.87 -4.84
CA TRP A 186 -1.35 -4.22 -5.64
C TRP A 186 -0.83 -2.96 -4.94
N LYS A 187 -1.73 -2.04 -4.58
CA LYS A 187 -1.41 -0.83 -3.79
C LYS A 187 -0.71 -1.15 -2.46
N GLN A 188 -1.13 -2.21 -1.77
CA GLN A 188 -0.48 -2.63 -0.53
C GLN A 188 0.96 -3.09 -0.77
N LEU A 189 1.22 -3.81 -1.86
CA LEU A 189 2.58 -4.20 -2.24
C LEU A 189 3.43 -2.98 -2.60
N GLU A 190 2.90 -2.05 -3.39
CA GLU A 190 3.58 -0.78 -3.72
C GLU A 190 3.93 0.04 -2.47
N ASN A 191 3.03 0.10 -1.47
CA ASN A 191 3.32 0.73 -0.18
C ASN A 191 4.49 0.05 0.55
N LYS A 192 4.54 -1.30 0.54
CA LYS A 192 5.63 -2.06 1.18
C LYS A 192 6.97 -1.82 0.48
N ILE A 193 6.96 -1.79 -0.84
CA ILE A 193 8.12 -1.48 -1.68
C ILE A 193 8.70 -0.12 -1.30
N ARG A 194 7.90 0.95 -1.17
CA ARG A 194 8.37 2.26 -0.67
C ARG A 194 8.95 2.20 0.75
N ILE A 195 8.42 1.35 1.62
CA ILE A 195 8.99 1.15 2.97
C ILE A 195 10.37 0.47 2.87
N TRP A 196 10.50 -0.54 2.01
CA TRP A 196 11.77 -1.25 1.79
C TRP A 196 12.82 -0.35 1.13
N ALA A 197 12.46 0.46 0.12
CA ALA A 197 13.37 1.43 -0.48
C ALA A 197 13.98 2.37 0.57
N ARG A 198 13.16 2.91 1.47
CA ARG A 198 13.63 3.76 2.59
C ARG A 198 14.55 3.04 3.57
N ARG A 199 14.41 1.71 3.71
CA ARG A 199 15.20 0.89 4.63
C ARG A 199 16.51 0.42 3.98
N ASP A 200 16.46 0.01 2.72
CA ASP A 200 17.52 -0.72 2.00
C ASP A 200 18.29 0.18 1.01
N SER A 201 18.08 1.50 1.07
CA SER A 201 18.65 2.55 0.20
C SER A 201 18.13 2.56 -1.24
N ALA A 202 18.07 1.42 -1.91
CA ALA A 202 17.53 1.29 -3.25
C ALA A 202 16.95 -0.13 -3.45
N ILE A 203 15.89 -0.23 -4.25
CA ILE A 203 15.32 -1.50 -4.68
C ILE A 203 15.05 -1.45 -6.18
N ILE A 204 15.25 -2.59 -6.85
CA ILE A 204 14.90 -2.75 -8.25
C ILE A 204 13.57 -3.48 -8.32
N VAL A 205 12.64 -2.94 -9.09
CA VAL A 205 11.31 -3.50 -9.25
C VAL A 205 11.08 -3.84 -10.71
N VAL A 206 10.72 -5.09 -10.99
CA VAL A 206 10.27 -5.54 -12.31
C VAL A 206 8.86 -6.10 -12.18
N CYS A 207 7.93 -5.60 -12.99
CA CYS A 207 6.53 -6.03 -12.91
C CYS A 207 5.86 -6.05 -14.26
N GLY A 208 4.73 -6.76 -14.36
CA GLY A 208 3.98 -6.80 -15.59
C GLY A 208 2.76 -7.71 -15.55
N PRO A 209 1.98 -7.72 -16.63
CA PRO A 209 0.87 -8.63 -16.82
C PRO A 209 1.32 -10.01 -17.30
N ILE A 210 0.48 -11.01 -17.06
CA ILE A 210 0.54 -12.32 -17.69
C ILE A 210 -0.77 -12.49 -18.48
N VAL A 211 -0.64 -12.60 -19.80
CA VAL A 211 -1.76 -12.73 -20.75
C VAL A 211 -1.74 -14.13 -21.33
N LYS A 212 -2.83 -14.91 -21.16
CA LYS A 212 -2.96 -16.22 -21.80
C LYS A 212 -3.35 -16.10 -23.28
N GLU A 213 -3.26 -17.21 -24.00
CA GLU A 213 -3.60 -17.28 -25.42
C GLU A 213 -5.03 -16.78 -25.71
N SER A 214 -6.01 -17.23 -24.93
CA SER A 214 -7.38 -16.71 -24.96
C SER A 214 -7.60 -15.67 -23.87
N HIS A 215 -7.75 -14.41 -24.27
CA HIS A 215 -7.95 -13.28 -23.39
C HIS A 215 -9.04 -12.35 -23.95
N PRO A 216 -9.90 -11.75 -23.10
CA PRO A 216 -10.82 -10.73 -23.56
C PRO A 216 -10.07 -9.43 -23.86
N THR A 217 -10.75 -8.52 -24.58
CA THR A 217 -10.21 -7.19 -24.91
C THR A 217 -11.21 -6.10 -24.56
N ILE A 218 -10.72 -4.92 -24.18
CA ILE A 218 -11.53 -3.73 -23.92
C ILE A 218 -11.25 -2.61 -24.92
N GLY A 219 -12.21 -1.70 -25.06
CA GLY A 219 -12.06 -0.48 -25.84
C GLY A 219 -12.00 -0.71 -27.36
N ARG A 220 -11.85 0.39 -28.10
CA ARG A 220 -11.77 0.37 -29.58
C ARG A 220 -10.41 -0.15 -30.05
N ASN A 221 -9.37 0.12 -29.28
CA ASN A 221 -8.02 -0.35 -29.58
C ASN A 221 -7.76 -1.81 -29.19
N ARG A 222 -8.79 -2.52 -28.67
CA ARG A 222 -8.73 -3.94 -28.28
C ARG A 222 -7.58 -4.23 -27.32
N VAL A 223 -7.51 -3.46 -26.24
CA VAL A 223 -6.52 -3.65 -25.18
C VAL A 223 -6.78 -4.99 -24.50
N ALA A 224 -5.78 -5.86 -24.45
CA ALA A 224 -5.90 -7.15 -23.80
C ALA A 224 -6.18 -6.98 -22.30
N VAL A 225 -6.97 -7.89 -21.72
CA VAL A 225 -7.15 -8.00 -20.28
C VAL A 225 -6.25 -9.11 -19.74
N PRO A 226 -5.28 -8.80 -18.86
CA PRO A 226 -4.41 -9.81 -18.25
C PRO A 226 -5.14 -10.79 -17.34
N ASP A 227 -4.67 -12.04 -17.31
CA ASP A 227 -5.11 -13.07 -16.37
C ASP A 227 -4.49 -12.88 -14.98
N TYR A 228 -3.21 -12.50 -14.95
CA TYR A 228 -2.44 -12.33 -13.71
C TYR A 228 -1.49 -11.15 -13.83
N PHE A 229 -0.89 -10.78 -12.69
CA PHE A 229 0.18 -9.80 -12.59
C PHE A 229 1.31 -10.38 -11.74
N TYR A 230 2.53 -9.97 -12.02
CA TYR A 230 3.70 -10.29 -11.20
C TYR A 230 4.46 -9.02 -10.83
N LYS A 231 5.20 -9.10 -9.73
CA LYS A 231 6.19 -8.11 -9.33
C LYS A 231 7.36 -8.84 -8.66
N VAL A 232 8.57 -8.56 -9.12
CA VAL A 232 9.86 -9.03 -8.60
C VAL A 232 10.53 -7.83 -7.95
N VAL A 233 10.96 -7.99 -6.70
CA VAL A 233 11.56 -6.97 -5.83
C VAL A 233 12.78 -7.57 -5.15
#